data_AF-A0A957S515-F1
#
_entry.id   AF-A0A957S515-F1
#
_cell.length_a   1.000
_cell.length_b   1.000
_cell.length_c   1.000
_cell.angle_alpha   90.00
_cell.angle_beta   90.00
_cell.angle_gamma   90.00
#
_symmetry.space_group_name_H-M   'P 1'
#
loop_
_entity.id
_entity.type
_entity.pdbx_description
1 polymer ?
#
loop_
_entity_poly.entity_id
_entity_poly.type
_entity_poly.pdbx_seq_one_letter_code
_entity_poly.pdbx_strand_id
1 'polypeptide(L)'
;VFADPQDADTVYVNNLGFWKSTDGGKSFTGIATPHGDNHDLWIDPANNQRMIQSNDGGANISYNGGRSWSSIYNQLTAQFYTVTTDNQQPHYRVYGTQQDNSSVSVPSNTNDGAIVWSDCYPAGTGESGYMAVHPENSNIVYVGAVGSSPGGGGALQRYDHATGQIQLVNVWPQAHGGMGAGEL
;
A
#
# COMPACT_ATOMS: atom_id res chain seq x y z
N VAL A 1 -1.40 -21.13 2.21
CA VAL A 1 -1.78 -21.77 3.49
C VAL A 1 -0.49 -22.11 4.22
N PHE A 2 -0.39 -21.76 5.50
CA PHE A 2 0.79 -21.93 6.34
C PHE A 2 0.44 -22.78 7.55
N ALA A 3 1.26 -23.78 7.88
CA ALA A 3 1.08 -24.59 9.08
C ALA A 3 1.84 -23.97 10.26
N ASP A 4 1.28 -24.07 11.46
CA ASP A 4 2.00 -23.71 12.68
C ASP A 4 3.14 -24.72 12.93
N PRO A 5 4.36 -24.24 13.23
CA PRO A 5 5.52 -25.13 13.43
C PRO A 5 5.48 -25.92 14.75
N GLN A 6 4.63 -25.56 15.71
CA GLN A 6 4.53 -26.18 17.03
C GLN A 6 3.19 -26.84 17.31
N ASP A 7 2.18 -26.64 16.45
CA ASP A 7 0.85 -27.22 16.59
C ASP A 7 0.35 -27.77 15.24
N ALA A 8 0.23 -29.10 15.15
CA ALA A 8 -0.14 -29.81 13.93
C ALA A 8 -1.58 -29.52 13.45
N ASP A 9 -2.47 -29.08 14.34
CA ASP A 9 -3.87 -28.78 14.01
C ASP A 9 -4.09 -27.29 13.68
N THR A 10 -3.07 -26.45 13.85
CA THR A 10 -3.16 -25.02 13.58
C THR A 10 -2.65 -24.68 12.18
N VAL A 11 -3.50 -24.02 11.38
CA VAL A 11 -3.15 -23.50 10.04
C VAL A 11 -3.67 -22.09 9.82
N TYR A 12 -2.95 -21.34 8.99
CA TYR A 12 -3.23 -19.96 8.63
C TYR A 12 -3.45 -19.81 7.13
N VAL A 13 -4.37 -18.92 6.74
CA VAL A 13 -4.67 -18.64 5.34
C VAL A 13 -4.58 -17.14 5.09
N ASN A 14 -3.66 -16.80 4.19
CA ASN A 14 -3.51 -15.48 3.59
C ASN A 14 -4.49 -15.34 2.42
N ASN A 15 -5.27 -14.26 2.43
CA ASN A 15 -6.26 -13.85 1.43
C ASN A 15 -6.54 -12.35 1.67
N LEU A 16 -7.58 -11.79 1.05
CA LEU A 16 -8.12 -10.46 1.35
C LEU A 16 -8.25 -10.23 2.87
N GLY A 17 -8.71 -11.25 3.59
CA GLY A 17 -8.60 -11.34 5.06
C GLY A 17 -7.56 -12.38 5.49
N PHE A 18 -7.09 -12.26 6.74
CA PHE A 18 -6.20 -13.23 7.36
C PHE A 18 -6.99 -14.19 8.25
N TRP A 19 -6.82 -15.49 8.05
CA TRP A 19 -7.66 -16.51 8.70
C TRP A 19 -6.82 -17.54 9.44
N LYS A 20 -7.38 -18.07 10.54
CA LYS A 20 -6.78 -19.13 11.35
C LYS A 20 -7.78 -20.25 11.62
N SER A 21 -7.31 -21.48 11.52
CA SER A 21 -7.95 -22.68 12.04
C SER A 21 -7.06 -23.30 13.13
N THR A 22 -7.67 -23.92 14.13
CA THR A 22 -7.00 -24.70 15.19
C THR A 22 -7.59 -26.11 15.31
N ASP A 23 -8.25 -26.59 14.25
CA ASP A 23 -8.96 -27.87 14.22
C ASP A 23 -8.64 -28.69 12.95
N GLY A 24 -7.45 -28.48 12.39
CA GLY A 24 -6.97 -29.15 11.17
C GLY A 24 -7.64 -28.63 9.89
N GLY A 25 -8.12 -27.38 9.90
CA GLY A 25 -8.74 -26.74 8.74
C GLY A 25 -10.23 -27.01 8.57
N LYS A 26 -10.94 -27.48 9.60
CA LYS A 26 -12.39 -27.74 9.54
C LYS A 26 -13.20 -26.45 9.69
N SER A 27 -12.74 -25.52 10.54
CA SER A 27 -13.34 -24.21 10.73
C SER A 27 -12.28 -23.11 10.79
N PHE A 28 -12.64 -21.91 10.34
CA PHE A 28 -11.74 -20.76 10.28
C PHE A 28 -12.34 -19.55 11.00
N THR A 29 -11.47 -18.81 11.69
CA THR A 29 -11.79 -17.54 12.33
C THR A 29 -10.89 -16.45 11.78
N GLY A 30 -11.44 -15.26 11.58
CA GLY A 30 -10.69 -14.12 11.07
C GLY A 30 -9.79 -13.54 12.14
N ILE A 31 -8.57 -13.18 11.74
CA ILE A 31 -7.63 -12.41 12.54
C ILE A 31 -7.53 -11.01 11.93
N ALA A 32 -7.73 -9.98 12.76
CA ALA A 32 -7.53 -8.61 12.31
C ALA A 32 -6.03 -8.34 12.10
N THR A 33 -5.70 -7.87 10.91
CA THR A 33 -4.38 -7.36 10.53
C THR A 33 -4.45 -5.83 10.36
N PRO A 34 -3.31 -5.11 10.42
CA PRO A 34 -3.30 -3.66 10.21
C PRO A 34 -3.75 -3.21 8.80
N HIS A 35 -3.75 -4.12 7.83
CA HIS A 35 -4.14 -3.90 6.44
C HIS A 35 -4.69 -5.20 5.82
N GLY A 36 -5.47 -5.10 4.74
CA GLY A 36 -6.02 -6.22 3.97
C GLY A 36 -5.08 -6.72 2.86
N ASP A 37 -5.55 -7.70 2.09
CA ASP A 37 -4.80 -8.41 1.03
C ASP A 37 -3.45 -8.95 1.53
N ASN A 38 -3.55 -10.08 2.23
CA ASN A 38 -2.45 -10.72 2.93
C ASN A 38 -1.76 -11.72 1.99
N HIS A 39 -0.43 -11.64 1.89
CA HIS A 39 0.37 -12.36 0.90
C HIS A 39 1.25 -13.45 1.53
N ASP A 40 1.99 -13.11 2.58
CA ASP A 40 2.95 -14.03 3.20
C ASP A 40 2.85 -14.07 4.72
N LEU A 41 3.30 -15.18 5.28
CA LEU A 41 3.36 -15.39 6.72
C LEU A 41 4.59 -16.20 7.08
N TRP A 42 5.43 -15.64 7.95
CA TRP A 42 6.48 -16.35 8.63
C TRP A 42 6.14 -16.53 10.10
N ILE A 43 6.34 -17.73 10.63
CA ILE A 43 6.14 -18.10 12.03
C ILE A 43 7.46 -18.61 12.57
N ASP A 44 7.91 -18.07 13.69
CA ASP A 44 9.16 -18.52 14.33
C ASP A 44 9.02 -19.98 14.78
N PRO A 45 9.83 -20.91 14.26
CA PRO A 45 9.73 -22.33 14.63
C PRO A 45 10.05 -22.59 16.10
N ALA A 46 10.84 -21.72 16.76
CA ALA A 46 11.17 -21.83 18.18
C ALA A 46 10.12 -21.19 19.09
N ASN A 47 9.28 -20.29 18.56
CA ASN A 47 8.19 -19.67 19.32
C ASN A 47 7.07 -19.19 18.38
N ASN A 48 6.02 -19.99 18.22
CA ASN A 48 4.90 -19.69 17.33
C ASN A 48 4.07 -18.44 17.71
N GLN A 49 4.34 -17.82 18.86
CA GLN A 49 3.79 -16.52 19.21
C GLN A 49 4.42 -15.37 18.41
N ARG A 50 5.61 -15.58 17.83
CA ARG A 50 6.31 -14.58 17.02
C ARG A 50 6.04 -14.83 15.55
N MET A 51 5.47 -13.82 14.90
CA MET A 51 5.01 -13.92 13.52
C MET A 51 5.38 -12.65 12.75
N ILE A 52 5.70 -12.79 11.47
CA ILE A 52 5.80 -11.69 10.51
C ILE A 52 4.79 -11.96 9.42
N GLN A 53 3.90 -11.01 9.18
CA GLN A 53 2.84 -11.12 8.18
C GLN A 53 3.02 -9.97 7.18
N SER A 54 2.90 -10.26 5.88
CA SER A 54 2.99 -9.25 4.82
C SER A 54 1.68 -9.13 4.03
N ASN A 55 1.30 -7.90 3.75
CA ASN A 55 0.12 -7.51 3.02
C ASN A 55 0.42 -6.29 2.11
N ASP A 56 -0.56 -5.79 1.37
CA ASP A 56 -0.32 -4.67 0.45
C ASP A 56 0.18 -3.39 1.14
N GLY A 57 -0.22 -3.16 2.39
CA GLY A 57 0.29 -2.07 3.22
C GLY A 57 1.73 -2.24 3.70
N GLY A 58 2.31 -3.44 3.58
CA GLY A 58 3.67 -3.78 4.02
C GLY A 58 3.72 -4.95 5.00
N ALA A 59 4.76 -4.99 5.84
CA ALA A 59 4.95 -6.02 6.85
C ALA A 59 4.49 -5.56 8.23
N ASN A 60 4.00 -6.49 9.05
CA ASN A 60 3.66 -6.27 10.45
C ASN A 60 4.06 -7.48 11.30
N ILE A 61 4.38 -7.21 12.57
CA ILE A 61 4.99 -8.19 13.48
C ILE A 61 4.06 -8.46 14.66
N SER A 62 3.85 -9.73 14.99
CA SER A 62 3.17 -10.13 16.23
C SER A 62 4.16 -10.79 17.18
N TYR A 63 3.95 -10.55 18.48
CA TYR A 63 4.63 -11.25 19.58
C TYR A 63 3.65 -12.06 20.44
N ASN A 64 2.38 -12.16 20.02
CA ASN A 64 1.32 -12.84 20.76
C ASN A 64 0.42 -13.70 19.85
N GLY A 65 1.00 -14.28 18.80
CA GLY A 65 0.34 -15.27 17.94
C GLY A 65 -0.78 -14.69 17.09
N GLY A 66 -0.63 -13.42 16.67
CA GLY A 66 -1.57 -12.71 15.82
C GLY A 66 -2.75 -12.05 16.55
N ARG A 67 -2.75 -12.02 17.89
CA ARG A 67 -3.79 -11.27 18.65
C ARG A 67 -3.66 -9.77 18.47
N SER A 68 -2.43 -9.28 18.33
CA SER A 68 -2.13 -7.90 17.94
C SER A 68 -0.86 -7.87 17.09
N TRP A 69 -0.72 -6.79 16.33
CA TRP A 69 0.36 -6.57 15.39
C TRP A 69 1.01 -5.21 15.61
N SER A 70 2.28 -5.06 15.21
CA SER A 70 2.91 -3.75 15.07
C SER A 70 2.18 -2.91 14.02
N SER A 71 2.44 -1.60 14.03
CA SER A 71 2.12 -0.78 12.87
C SER A 71 2.90 -1.26 11.65
N ILE A 72 2.39 -1.04 10.44
CA ILE A 72 3.13 -1.20 9.17
C ILE A 72 4.18 -0.09 8.97
N TYR A 73 4.07 1.03 9.68
CA TYR A 73 4.91 2.21 9.49
C TYR A 73 6.31 2.09 10.13
N ASN A 74 6.60 1.00 10.84
CA ASN A 74 7.92 0.78 11.45
C ASN A 74 8.73 -0.35 10.78
N GLN A 75 8.27 -0.84 9.62
CA GLN A 75 9.02 -1.68 8.70
C GLN A 75 9.21 -0.91 7.38
N LEU A 76 10.45 -0.89 6.86
CA LEU A 76 10.76 -0.23 5.60
C LEU A 76 10.39 -1.13 4.41
N THR A 77 9.10 -1.46 4.31
CA THR A 77 8.54 -2.35 3.30
C THR A 77 7.39 -1.66 2.60
N ALA A 78 7.43 -1.63 1.27
CA ALA A 78 6.35 -1.12 0.45
C ALA A 78 6.44 -1.78 -0.94
N GLN A 79 5.30 -1.97 -1.59
CA GLN A 79 5.25 -2.40 -2.98
C GLN A 79 5.06 -1.17 -3.88
N PHE A 80 6.04 -0.93 -4.74
CA PHE A 80 5.99 0.09 -5.78
C PHE A 80 6.18 -0.58 -7.14
N TYR A 81 5.30 -0.29 -8.09
CA TYR A 81 5.43 -0.79 -9.46
C TYR A 81 6.32 0.11 -10.33
N THR A 82 6.33 1.41 -10.02
CA THR A 82 7.05 2.43 -10.77
C THR A 82 7.41 3.60 -9.86
N VAL A 83 8.54 4.25 -10.17
CA VAL A 83 9.01 5.45 -9.48
C VAL A 83 9.48 6.49 -10.49
N THR A 84 9.36 7.76 -10.15
CA THR A 84 9.84 8.90 -10.95
C THR A 84 10.50 9.96 -10.06
N THR A 85 11.17 10.93 -10.67
CA THR A 85 11.84 12.03 -9.96
C THR A 85 11.45 13.38 -10.54
N ASP A 86 11.54 14.43 -9.73
CA ASP A 86 11.54 15.81 -10.22
C ASP A 86 12.96 16.30 -10.55
N ASN A 87 13.05 17.56 -10.99
CA ASN A 87 14.29 18.25 -11.33
C ASN A 87 14.73 19.25 -10.24
N GLN A 88 14.18 19.20 -9.02
CA GLN A 88 14.53 20.17 -7.98
C GLN A 88 15.99 20.03 -7.56
N GLN A 89 16.62 21.15 -7.19
CA GLN A 89 17.99 21.20 -6.70
C GLN A 89 18.01 22.11 -5.45
N PRO A 90 18.82 21.80 -4.42
CA PRO A 90 19.80 20.72 -4.35
C PRO A 90 19.21 19.33 -4.08
N HIS A 91 17.98 19.26 -3.56
CA HIS A 91 17.32 18.01 -3.18
C HIS A 91 16.12 17.77 -4.09
N TYR A 92 16.27 16.88 -5.07
CA TYR A 92 15.14 16.41 -5.87
C TYR A 92 14.23 15.51 -5.04
N ARG A 93 13.01 15.27 -5.50
CA ARG A 93 12.07 14.35 -4.86
C ARG A 93 11.84 13.10 -5.70
N VAL A 94 11.60 11.98 -5.04
CA VAL A 94 11.21 10.69 -5.61
C VAL A 94 9.73 10.49 -5.36
N TYR A 95 9.02 9.98 -6.36
CA TYR A 95 7.59 9.81 -6.36
C TYR A 95 7.24 8.38 -6.77
N GLY A 96 6.22 7.79 -6.15
CA GLY A 96 5.72 6.47 -6.54
C GLY A 96 4.31 6.22 -6.03
N THR A 97 3.61 5.30 -6.69
CA THR A 97 2.31 4.78 -6.25
C THR A 97 2.51 3.52 -5.41
N GLN A 98 1.97 3.52 -4.19
CA GLN A 98 2.05 2.39 -3.27
C GLN A 98 0.75 1.60 -3.30
N GLN A 99 0.86 0.28 -3.48
CA GLN A 99 -0.27 -0.63 -3.55
C GLN A 99 -1.21 -0.50 -2.34
N ASP A 100 -2.52 -0.47 -2.61
CA ASP A 100 -3.66 -0.28 -1.69
C ASP A 100 -3.50 0.83 -0.64
N ASN A 101 -2.67 1.83 -0.91
CA ASN A 101 -2.46 2.95 -0.01
C ASN A 101 -2.65 4.29 -0.73
N SER A 102 -1.57 4.95 -1.11
CA SER A 102 -1.61 6.22 -1.84
C SER A 102 -0.34 6.40 -2.66
N SER A 103 -0.29 7.45 -3.47
CA SER A 103 0.98 7.89 -4.05
C SER A 103 1.75 8.71 -3.03
N VAL A 104 3.05 8.52 -2.94
CA VAL A 104 3.93 9.21 -1.99
C VAL A 104 5.02 9.97 -2.71
N SER A 105 5.38 11.12 -2.16
CA SER A 105 6.56 11.89 -2.51
C SER A 105 7.53 11.94 -1.33
N VAL A 106 8.79 11.60 -1.58
CA VAL A 106 9.86 11.55 -0.59
C VAL A 106 11.05 12.38 -1.11
N PRO A 107 11.68 13.26 -0.32
CA PRO A 107 12.88 13.95 -0.79
C PRO A 107 14.06 12.98 -0.91
N SER A 108 14.97 13.24 -1.84
CA SER A 108 16.22 12.47 -1.98
C SER A 108 17.16 12.65 -0.80
N ASN A 109 17.08 13.79 -0.11
CA ASN A 109 17.86 14.10 1.08
C ASN A 109 17.22 15.25 1.87
N THR A 110 17.64 15.43 3.12
CA THR A 110 17.27 16.56 3.98
C THR A 110 18.51 17.18 4.60
N ASN A 111 18.38 18.40 5.11
CA ASN A 111 19.48 19.04 5.86
C ASN A 111 19.55 18.55 7.32
N ASP A 112 18.55 17.78 7.75
CA ASP A 112 18.36 17.34 9.13
C ASP A 112 19.00 15.97 9.42
N GLY A 113 19.72 15.41 8.45
CA GLY A 113 20.51 14.17 8.59
C GLY A 113 19.70 12.87 8.46
N ALA A 114 18.37 12.95 8.41
CA ALA A 114 17.48 11.85 8.09
C ALA A 114 16.21 12.36 7.42
N ILE A 115 15.62 11.54 6.54
CA ILE A 115 14.30 11.78 5.98
C ILE A 115 13.28 11.22 6.97
N VAL A 116 12.45 12.08 7.54
CA VAL A 116 11.37 11.69 8.43
C VAL A 116 10.03 11.73 7.69
N TRP A 117 9.00 11.08 8.24
CA TRP A 117 7.68 11.03 7.61
C TRP A 117 7.06 12.41 7.35
N SER A 118 7.40 13.43 8.13
CA SER A 118 6.94 14.81 7.90
C SER A 118 7.54 15.48 6.67
N ASP A 119 8.63 14.94 6.12
CA ASP A 119 9.23 15.41 4.86
C ASP A 119 8.53 14.80 3.64
N CYS A 120 7.76 13.73 3.87
CA CYS A 120 6.99 13.02 2.87
C CYS A 120 5.56 13.59 2.78
N TYR A 121 4.94 13.46 1.62
CA TYR A 121 3.52 13.81 1.46
C TYR A 121 2.83 12.93 0.43
N PRO A 122 1.51 12.72 0.54
CA PRO A 122 0.75 12.03 -0.48
C PRO A 122 0.59 12.93 -1.72
N ALA A 123 0.99 12.45 -2.88
CA ALA A 123 0.94 13.21 -4.13
C ALA A 123 -0.34 12.96 -4.96
N GLY A 124 -1.31 12.26 -4.40
CA GLY A 124 -2.49 11.71 -5.09
C GLY A 124 -2.93 10.37 -4.49
N THR A 125 -4.05 9.83 -4.96
CA THR A 125 -4.71 8.63 -4.40
C THR A 125 -4.49 7.36 -5.23
N GLY A 126 -3.57 7.37 -6.18
CA GLY A 126 -3.27 6.19 -7.02
C GLY A 126 -2.41 5.16 -6.30
N GLU A 127 -2.63 3.88 -6.59
CA GLU A 127 -1.92 2.77 -5.94
C GLU A 127 -1.01 1.97 -6.90
N SER A 128 -1.26 2.01 -8.22
CA SER A 128 -0.50 1.20 -9.19
C SER A 128 -0.12 1.89 -10.52
N GLY A 129 -0.54 3.14 -10.74
CA GLY A 129 -0.27 3.84 -11.99
C GLY A 129 1.03 4.65 -12.02
N TYR A 130 1.40 5.14 -13.20
CA TYR A 130 2.58 5.99 -13.41
C TYR A 130 2.36 7.41 -12.89
N MET A 131 3.45 8.03 -12.42
CA MET A 131 3.48 9.44 -12.05
C MET A 131 4.37 10.23 -13.02
N ALA A 132 4.01 11.50 -13.24
CA ALA A 132 4.81 12.44 -14.01
C ALA A 132 4.82 13.81 -13.32
N VAL A 133 6.00 14.37 -13.09
CA VAL A 133 6.16 15.71 -12.52
C VAL A 133 6.32 16.71 -13.67
N HIS A 134 5.68 17.88 -13.56
CA HIS A 134 5.83 18.92 -14.58
C HIS A 134 7.29 19.41 -14.62
N PRO A 135 7.95 19.40 -15.80
CA PRO A 135 9.40 19.54 -15.90
C PRO A 135 9.92 20.91 -15.45
N GLU A 136 9.10 21.95 -15.56
CA GLU A 136 9.44 23.34 -15.20
C GLU A 136 8.77 23.82 -13.90
N ASN A 137 7.90 23.02 -13.28
CA ASN A 137 7.16 23.41 -12.08
C ASN A 137 6.86 22.18 -11.22
N SER A 138 7.76 21.87 -10.28
CA SER A 138 7.66 20.67 -9.43
C SER A 138 6.48 20.66 -8.46
N ASN A 139 5.75 21.79 -8.33
CA ASN A 139 4.50 21.78 -7.58
C ASN A 139 3.42 20.95 -8.30
N ILE A 140 3.52 20.76 -9.61
CA ILE A 140 2.49 20.08 -10.40
C ILE A 140 2.91 18.64 -10.65
N VAL A 141 2.12 17.71 -10.12
CA VAL A 141 2.33 16.26 -10.27
C VAL A 141 1.09 15.65 -10.89
N TYR A 142 1.28 14.84 -11.92
CA TYR A 142 0.24 14.02 -12.52
C TYR A 142 0.37 12.59 -11.99
N VAL A 143 -0.75 12.02 -11.57
CA VAL A 143 -0.81 10.67 -11.00
C VAL A 143 -1.81 9.85 -11.81
N GLY A 144 -1.32 8.76 -12.39
CA GLY A 144 -2.15 7.66 -12.86
C GLY A 144 -2.80 7.01 -11.65
N ALA A 145 -4.00 7.47 -11.32
CA ALA A 145 -4.76 7.03 -10.18
C ALA A 145 -5.57 5.77 -10.53
N VAL A 146 -4.84 4.73 -10.92
CA VAL A 146 -5.34 3.38 -11.17
C VAL A 146 -5.53 2.68 -9.83
N GLY A 147 -6.60 1.90 -9.71
CA GLY A 147 -6.95 1.19 -8.48
C GLY A 147 -8.12 1.79 -7.71
N SER A 148 -8.06 1.77 -6.37
CA SER A 148 -9.09 2.27 -5.44
C SER A 148 -9.20 3.81 -5.37
N SER A 149 -8.97 4.49 -6.49
CA SER A 149 -8.99 5.96 -6.57
C SER A 149 -10.35 6.49 -7.08
N PRO A 150 -10.81 7.66 -6.59
CA PRO A 150 -11.93 8.38 -7.20
C PRO A 150 -11.71 8.63 -8.70
N GLY A 151 -12.73 8.38 -9.52
CA GLY A 151 -12.69 8.57 -10.98
C GLY A 151 -12.62 7.28 -11.82
N GLY A 152 -12.70 6.11 -11.17
CA GLY A 152 -12.69 4.78 -11.82
C GLY A 152 -11.27 4.24 -12.04
N GLY A 153 -11.17 2.99 -12.49
CA GLY A 153 -9.91 2.21 -12.59
C GLY A 153 -8.86 2.70 -13.61
N GLY A 154 -8.88 3.97 -13.98
CA GLY A 154 -7.96 4.60 -14.94
C GLY A 154 -7.94 6.12 -14.84
N ALA A 155 -8.21 6.67 -13.64
CA ALA A 155 -8.23 8.10 -13.43
C ALA A 155 -6.83 8.73 -13.59
N LEU A 156 -6.78 9.96 -14.10
CA LEU A 156 -5.62 10.83 -14.11
C LEU A 156 -5.90 12.00 -13.16
N GLN A 157 -5.04 12.17 -12.17
CA GLN A 157 -5.12 13.26 -11.21
C GLN A 157 -4.01 14.27 -11.46
N ARG A 158 -4.31 15.55 -11.24
CA ARG A 158 -3.33 16.63 -11.08
C ARG A 158 -3.30 17.04 -9.62
N TYR A 159 -2.17 16.87 -8.97
CA TYR A 159 -1.85 17.40 -7.66
C TYR A 159 -1.05 18.69 -7.79
N ASP A 160 -1.44 19.71 -7.03
CA ASP A 160 -0.76 21.00 -6.95
C ASP A 160 -0.27 21.23 -5.52
N HIS A 161 1.03 21.05 -5.30
CA HIS A 161 1.66 21.12 -3.98
C HIS A 161 1.54 22.51 -3.33
N ALA A 162 1.50 23.58 -4.12
CA ALA A 162 1.40 24.94 -3.59
C ALA A 162 0.04 25.21 -2.95
N THR A 163 -1.00 24.53 -3.42
CA THR A 163 -2.38 24.69 -2.93
C THR A 163 -2.89 23.48 -2.13
N GLY A 164 -2.19 22.34 -2.22
CA GLY A 164 -2.64 21.06 -1.69
C GLY A 164 -3.80 20.42 -2.47
N GLN A 165 -4.17 20.95 -3.63
CA GLN A 165 -5.36 20.51 -4.35
C GLN A 165 -5.09 19.28 -5.22
N ILE A 166 -5.99 18.29 -5.17
CA ILE A 166 -6.09 17.18 -6.12
C ILE A 166 -7.28 17.44 -7.05
N GLN A 167 -7.06 17.35 -8.36
CA GLN A 167 -8.10 17.51 -9.37
C GLN A 167 -8.10 16.31 -10.31
N LEU A 168 -9.29 15.79 -10.63
CA LEU A 168 -9.44 14.80 -11.67
C LEU A 168 -9.34 15.48 -13.05
N VAL A 169 -8.43 15.03 -13.90
CA VAL A 169 -8.14 15.61 -15.22
C VAL A 169 -8.25 14.58 -16.35
N ASN A 170 -9.15 13.60 -16.17
CA ASN A 170 -9.42 12.55 -17.15
C ASN A 170 -9.77 13.15 -18.52
N VAL A 171 -9.21 12.56 -19.58
CA VAL A 171 -9.70 12.79 -20.94
C VAL A 171 -11.02 12.02 -21.09
N TRP A 172 -12.05 12.67 -21.65
CA TRP A 172 -13.34 12.04 -21.92
C TRP A 172 -13.15 10.78 -22.80
N PRO A 173 -13.89 9.67 -22.56
CA PRO A 173 -14.98 9.48 -21.59
C PRO A 173 -14.53 9.01 -20.21
N GLN A 174 -15.28 9.40 -19.18
CA GLN A 174 -15.13 8.86 -17.83
C GLN A 174 -15.74 7.45 -17.71
N ALA A 175 -14.88 6.49 -17.37
CA ALA A 175 -15.11 5.09 -17.02
C ALA A 175 -15.67 4.13 -18.10
N HIS A 176 -14.83 3.16 -18.46
CA HIS A 176 -15.17 1.90 -19.12
C HIS A 176 -15.33 0.79 -18.07
N GLY A 177 -16.46 0.77 -17.38
CA GLY A 177 -16.93 -0.38 -16.61
C GLY A 177 -18.24 -0.85 -17.21
N GLY A 178 -18.27 -2.04 -17.81
CA GLY A 178 -19.53 -2.65 -18.24
C GLY A 178 -20.26 -3.23 -17.05
N MET A 179 -21.55 -2.93 -16.88
CA MET A 179 -22.42 -3.72 -16.00
C MET A 179 -22.95 -4.92 -16.78
N GLY A 180 -23.18 -6.04 -16.09
CA GLY A 180 -23.86 -7.17 -16.70
C GLY A 180 -25.26 -6.74 -17.16
N ALA A 181 -25.75 -7.29 -18.29
CA ALA A 181 -27.07 -6.93 -18.81
C ALA A 181 -28.24 -7.22 -17.84
N GLY A 182 -28.02 -8.00 -16.77
CA GLY A 182 -28.98 -8.26 -15.71
C GLY A 182 -28.92 -7.28 -14.53
N GLU A 183 -28.04 -6.28 -14.56
CA GLU A 183 -27.84 -5.27 -13.52
C GLU A 183 -28.25 -3.85 -13.98
N LEU A 184 -28.88 -3.75 -15.15
CA LEU A 184 -29.57 -2.55 -15.66
C LEU A 184 -31.07 -2.64 -15.35
#